data_AF-A0A832KBB6-F1
#
_entry.id   AF-A0A832KBB6-F1
#
_cell.length_a   1.000
_cell.length_b   1.000
_cell.length_c   1.000
_cell.angle_alpha   90.00
_cell.angle_beta   90.00
_cell.angle_gamma   90.00
#
_symmetry.space_group_name_H-M   'P 1'
#
loop_
_entity.id
_entity.type
_entity.pdbx_description
1 polymer ?
#
loop_
_entity_poly.entity_id
_entity_poly.type
_entity_poly.pdbx_seq_one_letter_code
_entity_poly.pdbx_strand_id
1 'polypeptide(L)'
;MEIDNGHIIYVLREGMEGRYRIRSGDIAIVHTPDCFGGLIWSEEQDWRDIDFSRVYGAVGPIYVEGAEPGGVLKVEVLGVEVEGDRGVMAVIPGFGLLKEDLKDLSKLKVCRIRDGYIDFGLKIKATPMVPIIGVAPRDSEVPSVTPMDHGGNLDTKDVKEGNTIYFPVFVAD
;
A
#
# COMPACT_ATOMS: atom_id res chain seq x y z
N MET A 1 -15.67 -10.91 -2.66
CA MET A 1 -15.77 -9.72 -3.53
C MET A 1 -14.44 -9.52 -4.22
N GLU A 2 -14.44 -9.26 -5.51
CA GLU A 2 -13.22 -8.85 -6.23
C GLU A 2 -13.28 -7.33 -6.46
N ILE A 3 -12.17 -6.64 -6.16
CA ILE A 3 -12.06 -5.19 -6.15
C ILE A 3 -10.90 -4.81 -7.07
N ASP A 4 -11.22 -4.12 -8.17
CA ASP A 4 -10.23 -3.58 -9.10
C ASP A 4 -9.46 -2.38 -8.50
N ASN A 5 -8.36 -2.01 -9.15
CA ASN A 5 -7.59 -0.81 -8.81
C ASN A 5 -8.19 0.49 -9.40
N GLY A 6 -9.48 0.51 -9.74
CA GLY A 6 -10.15 1.62 -10.40
C GLY A 6 -10.52 2.78 -9.48
N HIS A 7 -10.39 2.61 -8.16
CA HIS A 7 -10.56 3.68 -7.17
C HIS A 7 -9.38 3.70 -6.20
N ILE A 8 -8.49 4.66 -6.43
CA ILE A 8 -7.29 4.87 -5.63
C ILE A 8 -7.46 6.16 -4.83
N ILE A 9 -7.26 6.05 -3.52
CA ILE A 9 -7.22 7.18 -2.59
C ILE A 9 -5.77 7.41 -2.13
N TYR A 10 -5.42 8.68 -1.93
CA TYR A 10 -4.10 9.12 -1.45
C TYR A 10 -4.18 9.77 -0.06
N VAL A 11 -5.40 9.90 0.47
CA VAL A 11 -5.72 10.48 1.76
C VAL A 11 -6.80 9.64 2.39
N LEU A 12 -6.60 9.23 3.64
CA LEU A 12 -7.59 8.56 4.47
C LEU A 12 -8.31 9.62 5.29
N ARG A 13 -9.65 9.62 5.21
CA ARG A 13 -10.51 10.58 5.90
C ARG A 13 -11.93 10.03 6.07
N GLU A 14 -12.71 10.64 6.93
CA GLU A 14 -14.15 10.39 6.99
C GLU A 14 -14.86 10.90 5.72
N GLY A 15 -15.99 10.27 5.36
CA GLY A 15 -16.82 10.72 4.25
C GLY A 15 -16.22 10.51 2.86
N MET A 16 -15.21 9.65 2.73
CA MET A 16 -14.74 9.18 1.42
C MET A 16 -15.89 8.48 0.68
N GLU A 17 -16.00 8.73 -0.63
CA GLU A 17 -17.04 8.09 -1.43
C GLU A 17 -16.81 6.58 -1.45
N GLY A 18 -17.72 5.82 -0.83
CA GLY A 18 -17.65 4.37 -0.83
C GLY A 18 -17.97 3.79 -2.18
N ARG A 19 -17.01 3.08 -2.75
CA ARG A 19 -17.26 2.33 -3.97
C ARG A 19 -17.54 0.84 -3.72
N TYR A 20 -17.09 0.33 -2.58
CA TYR A 20 -17.16 -1.09 -2.26
C TYR A 20 -17.80 -1.28 -0.88
N ARG A 21 -18.64 -2.31 -0.74
CA ARG A 21 -19.35 -2.62 0.51
C ARG A 21 -19.33 -4.13 0.72
N ILE A 22 -18.97 -4.56 1.93
CA ILE A 22 -18.88 -5.96 2.34
C ILE A 22 -19.51 -6.15 3.72
N ARG A 23 -19.81 -7.39 4.09
CA ARG A 23 -20.24 -7.76 5.44
C ARG A 23 -19.08 -8.33 6.25
N SER A 24 -19.21 -8.29 7.57
CA SER A 24 -18.29 -9.01 8.45
C SER A 24 -18.24 -10.50 8.07
N GLY A 25 -17.02 -11.01 7.85
CA GLY A 25 -16.76 -12.40 7.43
C GLY A 25 -16.66 -12.59 5.91
N ASP A 26 -16.97 -11.58 5.11
CA ASP A 26 -16.74 -11.65 3.67
C ASP A 26 -15.25 -11.63 3.33
N ILE A 27 -14.90 -12.30 2.23
CA ILE A 27 -13.55 -12.27 1.66
C ILE A 27 -13.51 -11.23 0.53
N ALA A 28 -12.51 -10.35 0.56
CA ALA A 28 -12.22 -9.40 -0.52
C ALA A 28 -10.85 -9.71 -1.16
N ILE A 29 -10.81 -9.76 -2.49
CA ILE A 29 -9.59 -9.79 -3.30
C ILE A 29 -9.39 -8.37 -3.82
N VAL A 30 -8.29 -7.72 -3.45
CA VAL A 30 -8.02 -6.32 -3.77
C VAL A 30 -6.82 -6.23 -4.70
N HIS A 31 -7.06 -5.84 -5.95
CA HIS A 31 -6.00 -5.59 -6.93
C HIS A 31 -5.42 -4.20 -6.67
N THR A 32 -4.10 -4.09 -6.53
CA THR A 32 -3.43 -2.82 -6.20
C THR A 32 -2.33 -2.50 -7.22
N PRO A 33 -2.13 -1.22 -7.59
CA PRO A 33 -0.93 -0.83 -8.32
C PRO A 33 0.29 -0.85 -7.39
N ASP A 34 1.49 -0.76 -7.96
CA ASP A 34 2.68 -0.47 -7.16
C ASP A 34 2.57 0.91 -6.47
N CYS A 35 3.44 1.18 -5.50
CA CYS A 35 3.39 2.44 -4.75
C CYS A 35 3.66 3.68 -5.62
N PHE A 36 4.23 3.54 -6.82
CA PHE A 36 4.40 4.63 -7.77
C PHE A 36 3.23 4.77 -8.74
N GLY A 37 2.17 3.97 -8.59
CA GLY A 37 1.02 3.98 -9.50
C GLY A 37 1.39 3.60 -10.94
N GLY A 38 2.50 2.87 -11.14
CA GLY A 38 3.04 2.54 -12.46
C GLY A 38 3.74 3.70 -13.18
N LEU A 39 4.00 4.83 -12.51
CA LEU A 39 4.64 6.01 -13.11
C LEU A 39 6.12 5.80 -13.45
N ILE A 40 6.77 4.83 -12.80
CA ILE A 40 8.11 4.38 -13.17
C ILE A 40 7.93 3.22 -14.16
N TRP A 41 8.40 3.37 -15.39
CA TRP A 41 8.41 2.39 -16.48
C TRP A 41 9.82 2.10 -17.04
N SER A 42 10.83 2.93 -16.74
CA SER A 42 12.23 2.75 -17.15
C SER A 42 13.23 3.13 -16.04
N GLU A 43 14.40 2.49 -16.03
CA GLU A 43 15.52 2.87 -15.15
C GLU A 43 16.22 4.17 -15.58
N GLU A 44 15.98 4.63 -16.81
CA GLU A 44 16.55 5.87 -17.36
C GLU A 44 15.70 7.11 -17.05
N GLN A 45 14.51 6.94 -16.47
CA GLN A 45 13.69 8.08 -16.06
C GLN A 45 14.38 8.88 -14.95
N ASP A 46 14.19 10.19 -14.98
CA ASP A 46 14.50 11.04 -13.82
C ASP A 46 13.37 10.92 -12.80
N TRP A 47 13.72 10.73 -11.53
CA TRP A 47 12.74 10.69 -10.44
C TRP A 47 11.98 12.02 -10.31
N ARG A 48 12.56 13.13 -10.78
CA ARG A 48 11.94 14.46 -10.77
C ARG A 48 10.72 14.56 -11.68
N ASP A 49 10.61 13.65 -12.65
CA ASP A 49 9.46 13.59 -13.57
C ASP A 49 8.28 12.77 -12.99
N ILE A 50 8.45 12.18 -11.81
CA ILE A 50 7.40 11.43 -11.12
C ILE A 50 6.45 12.40 -10.42
N ASP A 51 5.15 12.27 -10.70
CA ASP A 51 4.11 12.97 -9.95
C ASP A 51 3.91 12.33 -8.57
N PHE A 52 4.57 12.88 -7.56
CA PHE A 52 4.50 12.39 -6.17
C PHE A 52 3.12 12.55 -5.52
N SER A 53 2.22 13.36 -6.09
CA SER A 53 0.83 13.42 -5.60
C SER A 53 0.04 12.14 -5.89
N ARG A 54 0.59 11.27 -6.75
CA ARG A 54 0.00 10.00 -7.16
C ARG A 54 0.79 8.77 -6.68
N VAL A 55 1.69 8.96 -5.72
CA VAL A 55 2.49 7.91 -5.07
C VAL A 55 1.83 7.53 -3.73
N TYR A 56 2.02 6.28 -3.29
CA TYR A 56 1.44 5.70 -2.08
C TYR A 56 -0.09 5.59 -2.09
N GLY A 57 -0.69 5.35 -3.25
CA GLY A 57 -2.13 5.16 -3.36
C GLY A 57 -2.62 3.86 -2.71
N ALA A 58 -3.79 3.90 -2.08
CA ALA A 58 -4.50 2.74 -1.54
C ALA A 58 -5.81 2.51 -2.31
N VAL A 59 -6.19 1.26 -2.53
CA VAL A 59 -7.47 0.93 -3.17
C VAL A 59 -8.58 0.89 -2.13
N GLY A 60 -9.66 1.64 -2.37
CA GLY A 60 -10.75 1.76 -1.42
C GLY A 60 -11.55 3.07 -1.59
N PRO A 61 -12.30 3.48 -0.56
CA PRO A 61 -12.54 2.77 0.70
C PRO A 61 -13.47 1.56 0.51
N ILE A 62 -13.37 0.59 1.42
CA ILE A 62 -14.27 -0.56 1.53
C ILE A 62 -15.11 -0.37 2.79
N TYR A 63 -16.42 -0.21 2.63
CA TYR A 63 -17.36 -0.13 3.74
C TYR A 63 -17.68 -1.52 4.29
N VAL A 64 -17.61 -1.68 5.61
CA VAL A 64 -17.93 -2.93 6.30
C VAL A 64 -19.24 -2.74 7.06
N GLU A 65 -20.30 -3.39 6.60
CA GLU A 65 -21.65 -3.24 7.16
C GLU A 65 -21.66 -3.53 8.67
N GLY A 66 -22.15 -2.57 9.45
CA GLY A 66 -22.26 -2.69 10.91
C GLY A 66 -20.96 -2.42 11.68
N ALA A 67 -19.92 -1.90 11.03
CA ALA A 67 -18.76 -1.38 11.73
C ALA A 67 -19.10 -0.05 12.41
N GLU A 68 -19.03 -0.01 13.74
CA GLU A 68 -19.37 1.18 14.52
C GLU A 68 -18.15 1.76 15.24
N PRO A 69 -18.06 3.10 15.39
CA PRO A 69 -17.01 3.76 16.17
C PRO A 69 -16.84 3.16 17.58
N GLY A 70 -15.59 2.86 17.95
CA GLY A 70 -15.25 2.17 19.20
C GLY A 70 -15.18 0.65 19.08
N GLY A 71 -15.60 0.09 17.94
CA GLY A 71 -15.36 -1.30 17.59
C GLY A 71 -13.92 -1.59 17.16
N VAL A 72 -13.66 -2.85 16.80
CA VAL A 72 -12.39 -3.30 16.25
C VAL A 72 -12.65 -4.05 14.95
N LEU A 73 -12.00 -3.61 13.87
CA LEU A 73 -11.97 -4.32 12.61
C LEU A 73 -10.82 -5.33 12.65
N LYS A 74 -11.15 -6.62 12.59
CA LYS A 74 -10.19 -7.71 12.41
C LYS A 74 -10.04 -7.99 10.91
N VAL A 75 -8.83 -7.85 10.38
CA VAL A 75 -8.51 -8.16 8.98
C VAL A 75 -7.52 -9.31 8.93
N GLU A 76 -7.95 -10.43 8.34
CA GLU A 76 -7.11 -11.60 8.11
C GLU A 76 -6.49 -11.52 6.72
N VAL A 77 -5.16 -11.53 6.65
CA VAL A 77 -4.44 -11.54 5.37
C VAL A 77 -4.37 -12.99 4.89
N LEU A 78 -5.32 -13.38 4.04
CA LEU A 78 -5.43 -14.75 3.54
C LEU A 78 -4.38 -15.12 2.48
N GLY A 79 -3.84 -14.13 1.78
CA GLY A 79 -2.84 -14.31 0.74
C GLY A 79 -2.36 -12.96 0.22
N VAL A 80 -1.13 -12.89 -0.26
CA VAL A 80 -0.57 -11.72 -0.95
C VAL A 80 0.18 -12.22 -2.17
N GLU A 81 -0.37 -11.94 -3.34
CA GLU A 81 0.24 -12.30 -4.62
C GLU A 81 0.79 -11.04 -5.29
N VAL A 82 2.00 -11.14 -5.83
CA VAL A 82 2.56 -10.08 -6.68
C VAL A 82 2.15 -10.41 -8.11
N GLU A 83 1.26 -9.62 -8.67
CA GLU A 83 0.85 -9.77 -10.06
C GLU A 83 1.94 -9.26 -11.01
N GLY A 84 2.24 -10.05 -12.04
CA GLY A 84 3.27 -9.74 -13.03
C GLY A 84 4.69 -10.11 -12.59
N ASP A 85 5.66 -9.69 -13.39
CA ASP A 85 7.08 -10.09 -13.23
C ASP A 85 7.99 -8.90 -12.88
N ARG A 86 7.43 -7.82 -12.33
CA ARG A 86 8.10 -6.53 -12.21
C ARG A 86 7.93 -5.90 -10.83
N GLY A 87 9.03 -5.46 -10.25
CA GLY A 87 9.07 -4.58 -9.08
C GLY A 87 9.95 -3.36 -9.34
N VAL A 88 9.83 -2.34 -8.50
CA VAL A 88 10.62 -1.10 -8.60
C VAL A 88 11.27 -0.79 -7.26
N MET A 89 12.55 -0.39 -7.32
CA MET A 89 13.27 0.20 -6.20
C MET A 89 13.77 1.58 -6.61
N ALA A 90 13.77 2.51 -5.67
CA ALA A 90 14.23 3.88 -5.90
C ALA A 90 15.15 4.34 -4.78
N VAL A 91 16.28 4.94 -5.17
CA VAL A 91 17.11 5.79 -4.33
C VAL A 91 16.88 7.22 -4.82
N ILE A 92 16.25 8.03 -3.98
CA ILE A 92 15.88 9.42 -4.28
C ILE A 92 16.68 10.32 -3.33
N PRO A 93 17.47 11.28 -3.86
CA PRO A 93 18.20 12.24 -3.03
C PRO A 93 17.31 12.94 -2.01
N GLY A 94 17.78 13.03 -0.76
CA GLY A 94 17.02 13.66 0.33
C GLY A 94 15.98 12.76 1.01
N PHE A 95 15.77 11.53 0.53
CA PHE A 95 14.80 10.59 1.09
C PHE A 95 15.47 9.36 1.73
N GLY A 96 14.84 8.83 2.78
CA GLY A 96 15.29 7.63 3.48
C GLY A 96 16.42 7.86 4.49
N LEU A 97 16.83 6.77 5.15
CA LEU A 97 17.82 6.79 6.23
C LEU A 97 19.21 7.27 5.76
N LEU A 98 19.60 6.89 4.55
CA LEU A 98 20.94 7.16 3.98
C LEU A 98 20.99 8.43 3.13
N LYS A 99 20.04 9.35 3.30
CA LYS A 99 19.91 10.55 2.46
C LYS A 99 21.16 11.44 2.43
N GLU A 100 21.91 11.50 3.53
CA GLU A 100 23.13 12.31 3.62
C GLU A 100 24.31 11.61 2.93
N ASP A 101 24.44 10.29 3.10
CA ASP A 101 25.50 9.47 2.51
C ASP A 101 25.31 9.30 0.99
N LEU A 102 24.06 9.29 0.53
CA LEU A 102 23.66 9.07 -0.87
C LEU A 102 23.10 10.32 -1.55
N LYS A 103 23.41 11.52 -1.03
CA LYS A 103 22.87 12.80 -1.52
C LYS A 103 23.10 13.07 -3.02
N ASP A 104 24.18 12.53 -3.59
CA ASP A 104 24.54 12.68 -5.01
C ASP A 104 24.09 11.48 -5.87
N LEU A 105 23.51 10.45 -5.26
CA LEU A 105 23.02 9.26 -5.95
C LEU A 105 21.50 9.34 -6.16
N SER A 106 21.12 9.34 -7.43
CA SER A 106 19.74 9.08 -7.86
C SER A 106 19.74 7.81 -8.69
N LYS A 107 18.94 6.81 -8.28
CA LYS A 107 18.85 5.55 -9.04
C LYS A 107 17.46 4.96 -8.95
N LEU A 108 16.85 4.76 -10.12
CA LEU A 108 15.71 3.88 -10.28
C LEU A 108 16.22 2.50 -10.73
N LYS A 109 15.66 1.44 -10.15
CA LYS A 109 15.93 0.06 -10.52
C LYS A 109 14.61 -0.64 -10.78
N VAL A 110 14.49 -1.25 -11.95
CA VAL A 110 13.41 -2.19 -12.24
C VAL A 110 13.95 -3.59 -11.99
N CYS A 111 13.27 -4.32 -11.10
CA CYS A 111 13.64 -5.68 -10.70
C CYS A 111 12.66 -6.66 -11.33
N ARG A 112 13.17 -7.80 -11.85
CA ARG A 112 12.29 -8.86 -12.34
C ARG A 112 11.93 -9.80 -11.20
N ILE A 113 10.69 -10.26 -11.17
CA ILE A 113 10.17 -11.20 -10.17
C ILE A 113 9.77 -12.47 -10.91
N ARG A 114 10.41 -13.60 -10.60
CA ARG A 114 10.17 -14.90 -11.25
C ARG A 114 10.33 -16.03 -10.26
N ASP A 115 9.40 -16.98 -10.30
CA ASP A 115 9.42 -18.20 -9.48
C ASP A 115 9.57 -17.93 -7.96
N GLY A 116 9.00 -16.82 -7.48
CA GLY A 116 9.10 -16.39 -6.08
C GLY A 116 10.44 -15.74 -5.70
N TYR A 117 11.24 -15.31 -6.68
CA TYR A 117 12.50 -14.60 -6.46
C TYR A 117 12.53 -13.26 -7.19
N ILE A 118 13.12 -12.25 -6.54
CA ILE A 118 13.49 -10.97 -7.11
C ILE A 118 14.91 -11.11 -7.68
N ASP A 119 15.08 -10.79 -8.97
CA ASP A 119 16.38 -10.70 -9.63
C ASP A 119 16.91 -9.27 -9.55
N PHE A 120 17.94 -9.08 -8.72
CA PHE A 120 18.66 -7.83 -8.54
C PHE A 120 20.12 -7.94 -9.03
N GLY A 121 20.42 -8.90 -9.92
CA GLY A 121 21.79 -9.41 -10.12
C GLY A 121 22.21 -10.42 -9.05
N LEU A 122 21.35 -10.61 -8.04
CA LEU A 122 21.32 -11.68 -7.06
C LEU A 122 19.88 -12.18 -7.00
N LYS A 123 19.70 -13.49 -6.78
CA LYS A 123 18.36 -14.06 -6.54
C LYS A 123 17.99 -13.90 -5.07
N ILE A 124 17.02 -13.03 -4.79
CA ILE A 124 16.52 -12.77 -3.45
C ILE A 124 15.13 -13.38 -3.35
N LYS A 125 14.85 -14.20 -2.32
CA LYS A 125 13.51 -14.76 -2.14
C LYS A 125 12.51 -13.62 -1.89
N ALA A 126 11.44 -13.59 -2.67
CA ALA A 126 10.36 -12.64 -2.48
C ALA A 126 9.58 -12.99 -1.21
N THR A 127 9.22 -11.96 -0.44
CA THR A 127 8.38 -12.08 0.76
C THR A 127 7.24 -11.06 0.65
N PRO A 128 6.15 -11.39 -0.06
CA PRO A 128 5.03 -10.48 -0.25
C PRO A 128 4.41 -10.02 1.07
N MET A 129 4.04 -8.74 1.13
CA MET A 129 3.41 -8.08 2.28
C MET A 129 2.57 -6.90 1.78
N VAL A 130 1.66 -6.39 2.63
CA VAL A 130 0.85 -5.20 2.36
C VAL A 130 1.40 -4.02 3.16
N PRO A 131 2.04 -3.01 2.51
CA PRO A 131 2.67 -1.90 3.22
C PRO A 131 1.65 -0.85 3.70
N ILE A 132 0.66 -0.53 2.85
CA ILE A 132 -0.38 0.45 3.12
C ILE A 132 -1.70 -0.27 3.35
N ILE A 133 -2.18 -0.20 4.58
CA ILE A 133 -3.48 -0.72 4.98
C ILE A 133 -3.98 0.06 6.19
N GLY A 134 -5.26 0.42 6.19
CA GLY A 134 -5.82 1.21 7.29
C GLY A 134 -7.30 1.47 7.11
N VAL A 135 -7.85 2.16 8.10
CA VAL A 135 -9.24 2.61 8.16
C VAL A 135 -9.29 4.13 8.15
N ALA A 136 -10.46 4.72 7.88
CA ALA A 136 -10.61 6.16 7.99
C ALA A 136 -10.31 6.63 9.43
N PRO A 137 -9.45 7.64 9.64
CA PRO A 137 -9.12 8.17 10.96
C PRO A 137 -10.27 9.01 11.54
N ARG A 138 -10.19 9.29 12.84
CA ARG A 138 -11.10 10.22 13.53
C ARG A 138 -10.75 11.67 13.18
N ASP A 139 -11.76 12.47 12.82
CA ASP A 139 -11.72 13.94 12.74
C ASP A 139 -10.48 14.53 12.03
N SER A 140 -9.93 13.83 11.04
CA SER A 140 -8.71 14.24 10.34
C SER A 140 -8.64 13.70 8.92
N GLU A 141 -7.86 14.39 8.09
CA GLU A 141 -7.44 13.90 6.77
C GLU A 141 -5.95 13.58 6.85
N VAL A 142 -5.60 12.32 6.57
CA VAL A 142 -4.23 11.83 6.75
C VAL A 142 -3.72 11.26 5.44
N PRO A 143 -2.61 11.77 4.88
CA PRO A 143 -1.99 11.19 3.70
C PRO A 143 -1.69 9.70 3.92
N SER A 144 -1.97 8.86 2.94
CA SER A 144 -1.77 7.40 3.01
C SER A 144 -0.32 6.99 3.34
N VAL A 145 0.66 7.84 2.97
CA VAL A 145 2.08 7.67 3.28
C VAL A 145 2.41 7.82 4.78
N THR A 146 1.48 8.34 5.59
CA THR A 146 1.71 8.62 7.01
C THR A 146 1.07 7.53 7.88
N PRO A 147 1.86 6.71 8.59
CA PRO A 147 1.30 5.75 9.54
C PRO A 147 0.84 6.43 10.83
N MET A 148 -0.33 6.05 11.34
CA MET A 148 -0.81 6.40 12.69
C MET A 148 -1.63 5.24 13.30
N ASP A 149 -2.49 5.53 14.27
CA ASP A 149 -3.38 4.57 14.94
C ASP A 149 -4.44 3.93 14.04
N HIS A 150 -4.81 4.60 12.94
CA HIS A 150 -5.71 4.09 11.91
C HIS A 150 -5.03 3.19 10.87
N GLY A 151 -3.73 2.91 11.00
CA GLY A 151 -2.95 2.23 9.97
C GLY A 151 -2.24 3.22 9.07
N GLY A 152 -2.41 3.09 7.75
CA GLY A 152 -1.71 3.88 6.74
C GLY A 152 -0.48 3.14 6.23
N ASN A 153 0.60 3.86 5.91
CA ASN A 153 1.85 3.26 5.45
C ASN A 153 2.68 2.68 6.60
N LEU A 154 2.25 1.50 7.07
CA LEU A 154 2.87 0.79 8.18
C LEU A 154 4.22 0.18 7.83
N ASP A 155 4.46 -0.15 6.55
CA ASP A 155 5.67 -0.81 6.06
C ASP A 155 6.13 -2.00 6.94
N THR A 156 5.16 -2.72 7.50
CA THR A 156 5.37 -3.79 8.47
C THR A 156 5.37 -5.15 7.77
N LYS A 157 6.53 -5.82 7.75
CA LYS A 157 6.73 -7.12 7.07
C LYS A 157 5.84 -8.26 7.55
N ASP A 158 5.22 -8.11 8.70
CA ASP A 158 4.27 -9.08 9.25
C ASP A 158 2.82 -8.84 8.82
N VAL A 159 2.53 -7.78 8.06
CA VAL A 159 1.26 -7.68 7.33
C VAL A 159 1.37 -8.52 6.05
N LYS A 160 1.35 -9.84 6.24
CA LYS A 160 1.56 -10.86 5.21
C LYS A 160 0.60 -12.03 5.41
N GLU A 161 0.55 -12.93 4.42
CA GLU A 161 -0.26 -14.14 4.46
C GLU A 161 -0.17 -14.89 5.80
N GLY A 162 -1.33 -15.28 6.33
CA GLY A 162 -1.50 -16.03 7.56
C GLY A 162 -1.55 -15.18 8.83
N ASN A 163 -1.26 -13.88 8.75
CA ASN A 163 -1.33 -12.97 9.88
C ASN A 163 -2.65 -12.19 9.92
N THR A 164 -3.00 -11.71 11.11
CA THR A 164 -4.17 -10.87 11.36
C THR A 164 -3.73 -9.50 11.85
N ILE A 165 -4.32 -8.45 11.28
CA ILE A 165 -4.17 -7.07 11.76
C ILE A 165 -5.49 -6.58 12.31
N TYR A 166 -5.42 -5.74 13.35
CA TYR A 166 -6.57 -5.19 14.04
C TYR A 166 -6.51 -3.66 13.95
N PHE A 167 -7.61 -3.05 13.54
CA PHE A 167 -7.77 -1.60 13.51
C PHE A 167 -8.89 -1.16 14.45
N PRO A 168 -8.70 -0.10 15.24
CA PRO A 168 -9.83 0.57 15.88
C PRO A 168 -10.77 1.14 14.81
N VAL A 169 -12.07 0.98 14.99
CA VAL A 169 -13.06 1.62 14.10
C VAL A 169 -13.32 3.03 14.64
N PHE A 170 -13.03 4.04 13.82
CA PHE A 170 -13.21 5.45 14.20
C PHE A 170 -14.50 6.07 13.66
N VAL A 171 -14.96 5.59 12.51
CA VAL A 171 -16.11 6.11 11.76
C VAL A 171 -17.06 4.96 11.41
N ALA A 172 -18.34 5.27 11.21
CA ALA A 172 -19.33 4.30 10.76
C ALA A 172 -19.23 4.06 9.24
N ASP A 173 -19.91 3.01 8.77
CA ASP A 173 -20.01 2.63 7.34
C ASP A 173 -20.99 3.46 6.48
#